data_AF-A0A2D5Z1V3-F1
#
_entry.id   AF-A0A2D5Z1V3-F1
#
_cell.length_a   1.000
_cell.length_b   1.000
_cell.length_c   1.000
_cell.angle_alpha   90.00
_cell.angle_beta   90.00
_cell.angle_gamma   90.00
#
_symmetry.space_group_name_H-M   'P 1'
#
loop_
_entity.id
_entity.type
_entity.pdbx_description
1 polymer ?
#
loop_
_entity_poly.entity_id
_entity_poly.type
_entity_poly.pdbx_seq_one_letter_code
_entity_poly.pdbx_strand_id
1 'polypeptide(L)'
;MAAHKGSGLTVLINLLAGALSGGGCTRPGVTVMTNTMASIAIDPAPFTDRKAYFDEIHRFAEWVAGSPPVDPERPVLLPGQVEHETRQTRLRDGIPIDDETWRQIREAGVGVGMAAEAFNP
;
A
#
# COMPACT_ATOMS: atom_id res chain seq x y z
N MET A 1 -3.03 1.08 19.28
CA MET A 1 -2.43 2.07 18.36
C MET A 1 -1.30 2.80 19.07
N ALA A 2 -0.22 3.12 18.36
CA ALA A 2 1.02 3.64 18.91
C ALA A 2 0.97 5.11 19.41
N ALA A 3 -0.11 5.53 20.08
CA ALA A 3 -0.31 6.81 20.78
C ALA A 3 0.54 7.99 20.26
N HIS A 4 1.53 8.43 21.05
CA HIS A 4 2.40 9.56 20.73
C HIS A 4 3.32 9.30 19.52
N LYS A 5 3.71 8.05 19.24
CA LYS A 5 4.52 7.69 18.07
C LYS A 5 3.71 7.79 16.77
N GLY A 6 2.46 7.33 16.79
CA GLY A 6 1.52 7.46 15.67
C GLY A 6 1.16 8.92 15.40
N SER A 7 0.91 9.70 16.46
CA SER A 7 0.69 11.15 16.35
C SER A 7 1.88 11.86 15.70
N GLY A 8 3.11 11.59 16.16
CA GLY A 8 4.31 12.17 15.56
C GLY A 8 4.48 11.85 14.08
N LEU A 9 4.20 10.59 13.68
CA LEU A 9 4.25 10.20 12.27
C LEU A 9 3.18 10.93 11.43
N THR A 10 1.97 11.12 11.96
CA THR A 10 0.91 11.89 11.30
C THR A 10 1.32 13.36 11.09
N VAL A 11 1.99 13.97 12.07
CA VAL A 11 2.53 15.34 11.93
C VAL A 11 3.55 15.39 10.79
N LEU A 12 4.49 14.45 10.74
CA LEU A 12 5.48 14.38 9.67
C LEU A 12 4.84 14.25 8.28
N ILE A 13 3.87 13.35 8.14
CA ILE A 13 3.14 13.13 6.87
C ILE A 13 2.41 14.41 6.43
N ASN A 14 1.76 15.12 7.36
CA ASN A 14 1.09 16.38 7.05
C ASN A 14 2.05 17.46 6.55
N LEU A 15 3.24 17.54 7.14
CA LEU A 15 4.23 18.52 6.71
C LEU A 15 4.81 18.18 5.33
N LEU A 16 5.15 16.91 5.09
CA LEU A 16 5.75 16.47 3.82
C LEU A 16 4.75 16.45 2.66
N ALA A 17 3.56 15.89 2.87
CA ALA A 17 2.57 15.77 1.81
C ALA A 17 1.68 17.01 1.74
N GLY A 18 1.24 17.58 2.86
CA GLY A 18 0.30 18.70 2.89
C GLY A 18 0.98 20.06 2.71
N ALA A 19 1.78 20.48 3.69
CA ALA A 19 2.39 21.82 3.68
C ALA A 19 3.37 22.01 2.52
N LEU A 20 4.30 21.06 2.31
CA LEU A 20 5.33 21.19 1.29
C LEU A 20 4.79 21.18 -0.14
N SER A 21 3.72 20.41 -0.42
CA SER A 21 3.08 20.41 -1.74
C SER A 21 2.21 21.63 -2.01
N GLY A 22 1.90 22.42 -0.99
CA GLY A 22 0.96 23.55 -1.06
C GLY A 22 -0.52 23.18 -0.92
N GLY A 23 -0.88 21.89 -0.86
CA GLY A 23 -2.28 21.48 -0.65
C GLY A 23 -2.79 21.61 0.79
N GLY A 24 -1.90 21.90 1.73
CA GLY A 24 -2.22 22.21 3.13
C GLY A 24 -2.32 20.97 4.03
N CYS A 25 -2.15 21.19 5.33
CA CYS A 25 -2.33 20.16 6.35
C CYS A 25 -3.80 19.99 6.74
N THR A 26 -4.11 18.87 7.40
CA THR A 26 -5.41 18.62 8.02
C THR A 26 -5.81 19.79 8.92
N ARG A 27 -7.00 20.33 8.70
CA ARG A 27 -7.57 21.44 9.46
C ARG A 27 -9.10 21.30 9.54
N PRO A 28 -9.76 21.86 10.56
CA PRO A 28 -11.22 21.86 10.63
C PRO A 28 -11.84 22.66 9.49
N GLY A 29 -13.10 22.35 9.15
CA GLY A 29 -13.88 23.11 8.15
C GLY A 29 -13.54 22.82 6.68
N VAL A 30 -12.81 21.75 6.40
CA VAL A 30 -12.56 21.30 5.01
C VAL A 30 -13.82 20.63 4.47
N THR A 31 -14.41 21.22 3.43
CA THR A 31 -15.62 20.71 2.75
C THR A 31 -15.31 20.01 1.43
N VAL A 32 -14.11 20.20 0.89
CA VAL A 32 -13.64 19.57 -0.35
C VAL A 32 -12.34 18.83 -0.05
N MET A 33 -12.33 17.52 -0.30
CA MET A 33 -11.15 16.70 -0.06
C MET A 33 -10.09 16.99 -1.12
N THR A 34 -8.90 17.40 -0.68
CA THR A 34 -7.72 17.54 -1.54
C THR A 34 -6.76 16.42 -1.17
N ASN A 35 -6.30 15.66 -2.16
CA ASN A 35 -5.29 14.64 -1.95
C ASN A 35 -3.92 15.15 -2.40
N THR A 36 -2.92 15.04 -1.54
CA THR A 36 -1.55 15.42 -1.84
C THR A 36 -0.62 14.24 -1.59
N MET A 37 0.51 14.23 -2.28
CA MET A 37 1.49 13.15 -2.19
C MET A 37 2.89 13.72 -2.08
N ALA A 38 3.71 13.11 -1.22
CA ALA A 38 5.15 13.29 -1.20
C ALA A 38 5.82 11.98 -1.61
N SER A 39 6.77 12.05 -2.54
CA SER A 39 7.58 10.91 -2.98
C SER A 39 9.04 11.20 -2.76
N ILE A 40 9.75 10.23 -2.19
CA ILE A 40 11.19 10.30 -1.94
C ILE A 40 11.83 9.12 -2.67
N ALA A 41 12.71 9.42 -3.63
CA ALA A 41 13.50 8.43 -4.34
C ALA A 41 14.98 8.66 -3.99
N ILE A 42 15.65 7.61 -3.53
CA ILE A 42 17.06 7.65 -3.12
C ILE A 42 17.83 6.70 -4.02
N ASP A 43 18.82 7.21 -4.75
CA ASP A 43 19.80 6.37 -5.45
C ASP A 43 20.87 5.92 -4.45
N PRO A 44 21.05 4.60 -4.22
CA PRO A 44 22.07 4.11 -3.31
C PRO A 44 23.50 4.21 -3.86
N ALA A 45 23.67 4.40 -5.19
CA ALA A 45 24.97 4.34 -5.85
C ALA A 45 26.06 5.27 -5.28
N PRO A 46 25.73 6.49 -4.79
CA PRO A 46 26.73 7.36 -4.15
C PRO A 46 27.21 6.86 -2.77
N PHE A 47 26.49 5.94 -2.14
CA PHE A 47 26.75 5.51 -0.76
C PHE A 47 27.42 4.13 -0.67
N THR A 48 27.10 3.22 -1.61
CA THR A 48 27.59 1.84 -1.58
C THR A 48 27.53 1.21 -2.97
N ASP A 49 28.26 0.12 -3.18
CA ASP A 49 28.13 -0.66 -4.40
C ASP A 49 26.77 -1.39 -4.44
N ARG A 50 26.23 -1.52 -5.64
CA ARG A 50 24.89 -2.08 -5.85
C ARG A 50 24.78 -3.52 -5.35
N LYS A 51 25.82 -4.33 -5.53
CA LYS A 51 25.78 -5.75 -5.14
C LYS A 51 25.77 -5.88 -3.62
N ALA A 52 26.67 -5.19 -2.92
CA ALA A 52 26.70 -5.20 -1.47
C ALA A 52 25.41 -4.64 -0.86
N TYR A 53 24.80 -3.62 -1.48
CA TYR A 53 23.50 -3.10 -1.04
C TYR A 53 22.40 -4.17 -1.08
N PHE A 54 22.28 -4.90 -2.21
CA PHE A 54 21.30 -5.97 -2.33
C PHE A 54 21.63 -7.17 -1.44
N ASP A 55 22.90 -7.57 -1.33
CA ASP A 55 23.32 -8.65 -0.45
C ASP A 55 22.96 -8.33 1.01
N GLU A 56 23.15 -7.08 1.46
CA GLU A 56 22.80 -6.63 2.81
C GLU A 56 21.27 -6.61 3.03
N ILE A 57 20.49 -6.17 2.03
CA ILE A 57 19.03 -6.25 2.09
C ILE A 57 18.57 -7.70 2.24
N HIS A 58 19.12 -8.63 1.43
CA HIS A 58 18.78 -10.05 1.51
C HIS A 58 19.13 -10.64 2.87
N ARG A 59 20.35 -10.40 3.35
CA ARG A 59 20.81 -10.85 4.67
C ARG A 59 19.90 -10.34 5.80
N PHE A 60 19.51 -9.08 5.76
CA PHE A 60 18.62 -8.50 6.78
C PHE A 60 17.20 -9.07 6.68
N ALA A 61 16.66 -9.21 5.48
CA ALA A 61 15.35 -9.80 5.23
C ALA A 61 15.27 -11.26 5.73
N GLU A 62 16.30 -12.07 5.45
CA GLU A 62 16.42 -13.45 5.93
C GLU A 62 16.48 -13.51 7.46
N TRP A 63 17.23 -12.61 8.10
CA TRP A 63 17.32 -12.55 9.55
C TRP A 63 15.97 -12.19 10.20
N VAL A 64 15.23 -11.24 9.65
CA VAL A 64 13.89 -10.87 10.15
C VAL A 64 12.92 -12.03 9.97
N ALA A 65 12.83 -12.60 8.76
CA ALA A 65 11.92 -13.70 8.46
C ALA A 65 12.26 -14.99 9.25
N GLY A 66 13.55 -15.19 9.58
CA GLY A 66 14.02 -16.32 10.38
C GLY A 66 13.82 -16.16 11.89
N SER A 67 13.21 -15.07 12.36
CA SER A 67 12.90 -14.88 13.79
C SER A 67 11.88 -15.92 14.28
N PRO A 68 12.02 -16.44 15.52
CA PRO A 68 11.05 -17.40 16.06
C PRO A 68 9.63 -16.81 16.05
N PRO A 69 8.66 -17.47 15.39
CA PRO A 69 7.31 -16.95 15.34
C PRO A 69 6.61 -17.15 16.69
N VAL A 70 5.66 -16.27 17.00
CA VAL A 70 4.80 -16.41 18.20
C VAL A 70 3.87 -17.63 18.07
N ASP A 71 3.43 -17.92 16.85
CA ASP A 71 2.62 -19.08 16.49
C ASP A 71 3.39 -19.87 15.41
N PRO A 72 3.77 -21.14 15.66
CA PRO A 72 4.49 -21.97 14.67
C PRO A 72 3.79 -22.09 13.31
N GLU A 73 2.47 -21.96 13.26
CA GLU A 73 1.68 -22.02 12.02
C GLU A 73 1.65 -20.68 11.27
N ARG A 74 2.17 -19.60 11.87
CA ARG A 74 2.18 -18.25 11.30
C ARG A 74 3.61 -17.69 11.32
N PRO A 75 4.41 -17.94 10.26
CA PRO A 75 5.77 -17.44 10.20
C PRO A 75 5.82 -15.91 10.23
N VAL A 76 6.97 -15.36 10.60
CA VAL A 76 7.22 -13.92 10.51
C VAL A 76 7.26 -13.52 9.04
N LEU A 77 6.44 -12.54 8.66
CA LEU A 77 6.34 -12.05 7.29
C LEU A 77 7.02 -10.70 7.15
N LEU A 78 7.61 -10.46 5.99
CA LEU A 78 8.14 -9.15 5.63
C LEU A 78 7.02 -8.23 5.15
N PRO A 79 7.16 -6.90 5.34
CA PRO A 79 6.25 -5.93 4.73
C PRO A 79 6.15 -6.15 3.22
N GLY A 80 4.94 -6.31 2.69
CA GLY A 80 4.69 -6.55 1.26
C GLY A 80 4.59 -8.02 0.86
N GLN A 81 4.94 -8.98 1.73
CA GLN A 81 4.92 -10.40 1.39
C GLN A 81 3.50 -10.93 1.18
N VAL A 82 2.56 -10.61 2.09
CA VAL A 82 1.15 -10.98 1.98
C VAL A 82 0.54 -10.42 0.69
N GLU A 83 0.86 -9.16 0.38
CA GLU A 83 0.40 -8.48 -0.82
C GLU A 83 0.96 -9.13 -2.10
N HIS A 84 2.23 -9.54 -2.08
CA HIS A 84 2.86 -10.25 -3.19
C HIS A 84 2.18 -11.60 -3.44
N GLU A 85 2.00 -12.41 -2.38
CA GLU A 85 1.33 -13.72 -2.46
C GLU A 85 -0.12 -13.58 -2.94
N THR A 86 -0.85 -12.62 -2.38
CA THR A 86 -2.23 -12.30 -2.78
C THR A 86 -2.30 -11.88 -4.26
N ARG A 87 -1.33 -11.09 -4.73
CA ARG A 87 -1.23 -10.70 -6.15
C ARG A 87 -1.00 -11.91 -7.04
N GLN A 88 -0.07 -12.81 -6.70
CA GLN A 88 0.17 -14.01 -7.50
C GLN A 88 -1.07 -14.90 -7.58
N THR A 89 -1.74 -15.14 -6.45
CA THR A 89 -2.99 -15.91 -6.40
C THR A 89 -4.06 -15.26 -7.27
N ARG A 90 -4.28 -13.95 -7.16
CA ARG A 90 -5.32 -13.25 -7.93
C ARG A 90 -5.01 -13.12 -9.43
N LEU A 91 -3.74 -13.12 -9.82
CA LEU A 91 -3.34 -13.18 -11.23
C LEU A 91 -3.65 -14.54 -11.85
N ARG A 92 -3.53 -15.62 -11.07
CA ARG A 92 -3.80 -16.99 -11.52
C ARG A 92 -5.28 -17.36 -11.46
N ASP A 93 -5.92 -17.06 -10.33
CA ASP A 93 -7.24 -17.58 -9.97
C ASP A 93 -8.35 -16.54 -10.17
N GLY A 94 -7.99 -15.29 -10.50
CA GLY A 94 -8.90 -14.16 -10.61
C GLY A 94 -9.06 -13.36 -9.31
N ILE A 95 -9.64 -12.17 -9.41
CA ILE A 95 -9.91 -11.31 -8.26
C ILE A 95 -11.28 -11.68 -7.70
N PRO A 96 -11.40 -12.11 -6.43
CA PRO A 96 -12.70 -12.33 -5.82
C PRO A 96 -13.39 -10.99 -5.61
N ILE A 97 -14.59 -10.84 -6.14
CA ILE A 97 -15.47 -9.69 -5.98
C ILE A 97 -16.79 -10.21 -5.43
N ASP A 98 -17.30 -9.60 -4.35
CA ASP A 98 -18.59 -9.96 -3.78
C ASP A 98 -19.75 -9.45 -4.65
N ASP A 99 -20.93 -10.04 -4.48
CA ASP A 99 -22.10 -9.77 -5.31
C ASP A 99 -22.53 -8.29 -5.28
N GLU A 100 -22.38 -7.62 -4.14
CA GLU A 100 -22.78 -6.21 -3.99
C GLU A 100 -21.77 -5.29 -4.71
N THR A 101 -20.47 -5.52 -4.54
CA THR A 101 -19.45 -4.80 -5.30
C THR A 101 -19.62 -5.02 -6.80
N TRP A 102 -19.90 -6.25 -7.25
CA TRP A 102 -20.13 -6.54 -8.68
C TRP A 102 -21.39 -5.84 -9.21
N ARG A 103 -22.47 -5.82 -8.43
CA ARG A 103 -23.70 -5.07 -8.75
C ARG A 103 -23.40 -3.58 -8.95
N GLN A 104 -22.64 -2.97 -8.05
CA GLN A 104 -22.27 -1.55 -8.13
C GLN A 104 -21.39 -1.25 -9.35
N ILE A 105 -20.41 -2.12 -9.65
CA ILE A 105 -19.57 -1.99 -10.86
C ILE A 105 -20.43 -2.04 -12.12
N ARG A 106 -21.35 -3.00 -12.21
CA ARG A 106 -22.27 -3.13 -13.35
C ARG A 106 -23.15 -1.89 -13.51
N GLU A 107 -23.75 -1.41 -12.42
CA GLU A 107 -24.61 -0.21 -12.45
C GLU A 107 -23.85 1.04 -12.89
N ALA A 108 -22.61 1.22 -12.40
CA ALA A 108 -21.75 2.31 -12.84
C ALA A 108 -21.43 2.21 -14.34
N GLY A 109 -21.08 1.02 -14.82
CA GLY A 109 -20.79 0.76 -16.24
C GLY A 109 -21.98 1.02 -17.16
N VAL A 110 -23.15 0.49 -16.80
CA VAL A 110 -24.39 0.73 -17.56
C VAL A 110 -24.79 2.21 -17.51
N GLY A 111 -24.61 2.87 -16.37
CA GLY A 111 -24.87 4.30 -16.20
C GLY A 111 -24.05 5.21 -17.13
N VAL A 112 -22.88 4.74 -17.59
CA VAL A 112 -22.04 5.43 -18.59
C VAL A 112 -22.18 4.87 -20.01
N GLY A 113 -23.14 3.97 -20.26
CA GLY A 113 -23.49 3.47 -21.59
C GLY A 113 -22.84 2.15 -21.99
N MET A 114 -22.23 1.39 -21.08
CA MET A 114 -21.76 0.04 -21.36
C MET A 114 -22.93 -0.95 -21.45
N ALA A 115 -22.82 -1.94 -22.34
CA ALA A 115 -23.81 -3.01 -22.49
C ALA A 115 -23.85 -3.88 -21.21
N ALA A 116 -25.05 -4.24 -20.76
CA ALA A 116 -25.22 -5.02 -19.52
C ALA A 116 -24.60 -6.42 -19.63
N GLU A 117 -24.58 -6.97 -20.85
CA GLU A 117 -24.04 -8.29 -21.18
C GLU A 117 -22.52 -8.37 -20.96
N ALA A 118 -21.81 -7.22 -20.97
CA ALA A 118 -20.37 -7.16 -20.70
C ALA A 118 -20.01 -7.49 -19.24
N PHE A 119 -21.01 -7.59 -18.35
CA PHE A 119 -20.85 -7.88 -16.92
C PHE A 119 -21.47 -9.22 -16.52
N ASN A 120 -21.88 -10.04 -17.50
CA ASN A 120 -22.24 -11.42 -17.21
C ASN A 120 -20.96 -12.20 -16.84
N PRO A 121 -20.99 -12.98 -15.75
CA PRO A 121 -19.84 -13.73 -15.28
C PRO A 121 -19.39 -14.83 -16.26
#